data_AF-A0A7L1KXK9-F1
#
_entry.id   AF-A0A7L1KXK9-F1
#
_cell.length_a   1.000
_cell.length_b   1.000
_cell.length_c   1.000
_cell.angle_alpha   90.00
_cell.angle_beta   90.00
_cell.angle_gamma   90.00
#
_symmetry.space_group_name_H-M   'P 1'
#
loop_
_entity.id
_entity.type
_entity.pdbx_description
1 polymer ?
#
loop_
_entity_poly.entity_id
_entity_poly.type
_entity_poly.pdbx_seq_one_letter_code
_entity_poly.pdbx_strand_id
1 'polypeptide(L)' 'HYPQFASLEYAGQSWHGPFGDAFSELDSSVGQLLQALEENDVANTTLVFFTSDNG' A
#
# COMPACT_ATOMS: atom_id res chain seq x y z
N HIS A 1 0.30 -9.99 -6.98
CA HIS A 1 0.34 -10.76 -8.25
C HIS A 1 1.80 -10.95 -8.67
N TYR A 2 2.15 -12.03 -9.40
CA TYR A 2 3.52 -12.27 -9.90
C TYR A 2 3.71 -11.70 -11.32
N PRO A 3 4.89 -11.18 -11.71
CA PRO A 3 6.10 -11.00 -10.90
C PRO A 3 5.96 -9.88 -9.87
N GLN A 4 6.71 -10.00 -8.77
CA GLN A 4 6.75 -8.95 -7.74
C GLN A 4 7.69 -7.84 -8.20
N PHE A 5 7.23 -6.60 -8.04
CA PHE A 5 8.00 -5.40 -8.33
C PHE A 5 7.85 -4.43 -7.19
N ALA A 6 8.92 -3.70 -6.91
CA ALA A 6 8.93 -2.59 -5.99
C ALA A 6 9.77 -1.45 -6.59
N SER A 7 9.43 -0.20 -6.29
CA SER A 7 10.27 0.93 -6.66
C SER A 7 11.61 0.90 -5.91
N LEU A 8 12.57 1.71 -6.38
CA LEU A 8 13.91 1.78 -5.78
C LEU A 8 13.89 2.17 -4.30
N GLU A 9 12.86 2.90 -3.88
CA GLU A 9 12.67 3.28 -2.48
C GLU A 9 12.38 2.05 -1.60
N TYR A 10 11.66 1.05 -2.09
CA TYR A 10 11.21 -0.10 -1.29
C TYR A 10 12.00 -1.39 -1.58
N ALA A 11 12.67 -1.47 -2.73
CA ALA A 11 13.41 -2.66 -3.14
C ALA A 11 14.54 -3.02 -2.16
N GLY A 12 14.55 -4.27 -1.69
CA GLY A 12 15.54 -4.83 -0.78
C GLY A 12 15.41 -4.37 0.67
N GLN A 13 14.33 -3.67 1.04
CA GLN A 13 14.14 -3.18 2.40
C GLN A 13 13.44 -4.18 3.33
N SER A 14 12.55 -5.01 2.78
CA SER A 14 11.76 -5.91 3.60
C SER A 14 12.52 -7.22 3.91
N TRP A 15 12.24 -7.80 5.08
CA TRP A 15 12.76 -9.13 5.44
C TRP A 15 12.08 -10.27 4.67
N HIS A 16 10.96 -9.99 3.99
CA HIS A 16 10.21 -10.98 3.21
C HIS A 16 10.58 -10.96 1.71
N GLY A 17 11.74 -10.36 1.39
CA GLY A 17 12.25 -10.29 0.02
C GLY A 17 11.32 -9.55 -0.94
N PRO A 18 11.36 -9.85 -2.25
CA PRO A 18 10.65 -9.06 -3.26
C PRO A 18 9.13 -8.97 -3.05
N PHE A 19 8.51 -10.00 -2.45
CA PHE A 19 7.09 -9.94 -2.09
C PHE A 19 6.83 -8.94 -0.97
N GLY A 20 7.66 -8.94 0.07
CA GLY A 20 7.54 -7.97 1.15
C GLY A 20 7.84 -6.55 0.70
N ASP A 21 8.74 -6.36 -0.27
CA ASP A 21 9.05 -5.04 -0.82
C ASP A 21 7.83 -4.49 -1.56
N ALA A 22 7.22 -5.30 -2.43
CA ALA A 22 5.98 -4.94 -3.13
C ALA A 22 4.82 -4.68 -2.15
N PHE A 23 4.73 -5.46 -1.08
CA PHE A 23 3.71 -5.28 -0.05
C PHE A 23 3.93 -3.99 0.76
N SER A 24 5.17 -3.66 1.10
CA SER A 24 5.52 -2.45 1.84
C SER A 24 5.21 -1.19 1.02
N GLU A 25 5.46 -1.23 -0.28
CA GLU A 25 5.10 -0.13 -1.19
C GLU A 25 3.58 0.03 -1.31
N LEU A 26 2.83 -1.07 -1.38
CA LEU A 26 1.36 -1.05 -1.36
C LEU A 26 0.84 -0.44 -0.06
N ASP A 27 1.37 -0.85 1.08
CA ASP A 27 0.98 -0.32 2.40
C ASP A 27 1.20 1.19 2.49
N SER A 28 2.39 1.66 2.09
CA SER A 28 2.71 3.09 2.02
C SER A 28 1.77 3.87 1.10
N SER A 29 1.44 3.31 -0.06
CA SER A 29 0.51 3.92 -1.02
C SER A 29 -0.90 4.05 -0.44
N VAL A 30 -1.37 3.05 0.30
CA VAL A 30 -2.65 3.14 1.03
C VAL A 30 -2.59 4.21 2.11
N GLY A 31 -1.48 4.30 2.86
CA GLY A 31 -1.25 5.37 3.84
C GLY A 31 -1.38 6.77 3.23
N GLN A 32 -0.78 6.99 2.05
CA GLN A 32 -0.89 8.27 1.33
C GLN A 32 -2.33 8.59 0.91
N LEU A 33 -3.11 7.58 0.48
CA LEU A 33 -4.53 7.78 0.17
C LEU A 33 -5.33 8.18 1.41
N LEU A 34 -5.12 7.51 2.54
CA LEU A 34 -5.79 7.84 3.79
C LEU A 34 -5.42 9.24 4.26
N GLN A 35 -4.14 9.61 4.20
CA GLN A 35 -3.68 10.96 4.52
C GLN A 35 -4.34 12.00 3.62
N ALA A 36 -4.46 11.75 2.31
CA ALA A 36 -5.14 12.66 1.40
C ALA A 36 -6.63 12.84 1.75
N LEU A 37 -7.32 11.78 2.22
CA LEU A 37 -8.71 11.91 2.67
C LEU A 37 -8.83 12.79 3.93
N GLU A 38 -7.87 12.68 4.84
CA GLU A 38 -7.79 13.53 6.05
C GLU A 38 -7.50 14.99 5.69
N GLU A 39 -6.49 15.24 4.85
CA GLU A 39 -6.07 16.59 4.42
C GLU A 39 -7.16 17.35 3.64
N ASN A 40 -8.10 16.63 3.04
CA ASN A 40 -9.23 17.21 2.30
C ASN A 40 -10.55 17.20 3.09
N ASP A 41 -10.53 16.88 4.39
CA ASP A 41 -11.69 16.87 5.30
C ASP A 41 -12.85 15.93 4.85
N VAL A 42 -12.56 14.92 4.03
CA VAL A 42 -13.57 13.99 3.48
C VAL A 42 -13.50 12.58 4.09
N ALA A 43 -12.54 12.32 4.97
CA ALA A 43 -12.37 11.01 5.62
C ALA A 43 -13.65 10.52 6.32
N ASN A 44 -14.37 11.39 7.04
CA ASN A 44 -15.59 11.01 7.79
C ASN A 44 -16.80 10.68 6.91
N THR A 45 -16.74 11.00 5.62
CA THR A 45 -17.81 10.71 4.64
C THR A 45 -17.36 9.71 3.58
N THR A 46 -16.19 9.10 3.74
CA THR A 46 -15.61 8.15 2.80
C THR A 46 -15.52 6.78 3.44
N LEU A 47 -16.21 5.78 2.86
CA LEU A 47 -16.06 4.39 3.26
C LEU A 47 -14.82 3.80 2.57
N VAL A 48 -13.84 3.36 3.36
CA VAL A 48 -12.68 2.62 2.88
C VAL A 48 -12.83 1.14 3.24
N PHE A 49 -12.69 0.27 2.25
CA PHE A 49 -12.73 -1.18 2.42
C PHE A 49 -11.54 -1.81 1.70
N PHE A 50 -10.71 -2.57 2.43
CA PHE A 50 -9.50 -3.21 1.92
C PHE A 50 -9.65 -4.72 2.00
N THR A 51 -9.37 -5.41 0.88
CA THR A 51 -9.42 -6.87 0.77
C THR A 51 -8.46 -7.34 -0.30
N SER A 52 -8.19 -8.64 -0.32
CA SER A 52 -7.58 -9.33 -1.47
C SER A 52 -8.67 -10.09 -2.24
N ASP A 53 -8.38 -10.40 -3.50
CA ASP A 53 -9.17 -11.23 -4.39
C ASP A 53 -9.10 -12.73 -4.02
N ASN A 54 -7.91 -13.22 -3.61
CA ASN A 54 -7.67 -14.60 -3.19
C ASN A 54 -6.36 -14.75 -2.39
N GLY A 55 -6.10 -15.96 -1.87
CA GLY A 55 -4.80 -16.33 -1.28
C GLY A 55 -3.70 -16.52 -2.32
#